data_AF-A0A0B1SXI7-F1
#
_entry.id   AF-A0A0B1SXI7-F1
#
_cell.length_a   1.000
_cell.length_b   1.000
_cell.length_c   1.000
_cell.angle_alpha   90.00
_cell.angle_beta   90.00
_cell.angle_gamma   90.00
#
_symmetry.space_group_name_H-M   'P 1'
#
loop_
_entity.id
_entity.type
_entity.pdbx_description
1 polymer ?
#
loop_
_entity_poly.entity_id
_entity_poly.type
_entity_poly.pdbx_seq_one_letter_code
_entity_poly.pdbx_strand_id
1 'polypeptide(L)'
;MVDIDQWHRRHGRPDGQDMDAVASEIRSSFINELQPKDILTETTVTKVANVLSNRIRNVSDHVITWVPHFQCPIPCEYRRNNFRNLLIASMILNVCMILVVIPFIVRLIRYRNMWGSETRLIAS
;
A
#
# COMPACT_ATOMS: atom_id res chain seq x y z
N MET A 1 6.11 -3.93 -3.81
CA MET A 1 6.67 -2.64 -3.36
C MET A 1 6.19 -1.61 -4.38
N VAL A 2 5.41 -0.61 -3.97
CA VAL A 2 4.89 0.40 -4.91
C VAL A 2 6.03 1.39 -5.18
N ASP A 3 6.33 1.61 -6.46
CA ASP A 3 7.32 2.58 -6.92
C ASP A 3 6.91 3.98 -6.43
N ILE A 4 7.83 4.73 -5.82
CA ILE A 4 7.59 6.07 -5.28
C ILE A 4 7.09 7.02 -6.38
N ASP A 5 7.53 6.78 -7.61
CA ASP A 5 7.10 7.52 -8.79
C ASP A 5 5.63 7.24 -9.14
N GLN A 6 5.16 6.00 -8.94
CA GLN A 6 3.73 5.66 -9.08
C GLN A 6 2.87 6.27 -7.96
N TRP A 7 3.39 6.39 -6.74
CA TRP A 7 2.66 7.03 -5.64
C TRP A 7 2.48 8.53 -5.89
N HIS A 8 3.55 9.20 -6.35
CA HIS A 8 3.52 10.63 -6.63
C HIS A 8 2.56 10.99 -7.78
N ARG A 9 2.51 10.18 -8.83
CA ARG A 9 1.52 10.34 -9.92
C ARG A 9 0.08 10.12 -9.48
N ARG A 10 -0.16 9.32 -8.44
CA ARG A 10 -1.51 8.98 -7.92
C ARG A 10 -2.00 9.92 -6.81
N HIS A 11 -1.09 10.64 -6.15
CA HIS A 11 -1.39 11.55 -5.03
C HIS A 11 -0.94 12.99 -5.30
N GLY A 12 -0.51 13.28 -6.54
CA GLY A 12 -0.46 14.64 -7.07
C GLY A 12 -1.85 15.29 -7.04
N ARG A 13 -1.88 16.63 -7.17
CA ARG A 13 -3.06 17.46 -6.94
C ARG A 13 -4.34 16.87 -7.59
N PRO A 14 -5.48 16.89 -6.89
CA PRO A 14 -6.74 16.27 -7.35
C PRO A 14 -7.26 16.87 -8.67
N ASP A 15 -6.79 18.05 -9.03
CA ASP A 15 -7.19 18.80 -10.22
C ASP A 15 -6.47 18.33 -11.50
N GLY A 16 -5.64 17.29 -11.40
CA GLY A 16 -4.79 16.84 -12.50
C GLY A 16 -3.56 17.72 -12.68
N GLN A 17 -2.81 17.45 -13.75
CA GLN A 17 -1.68 18.29 -14.15
C GLN A 17 -2.23 19.47 -14.96
N ASP A 18 -1.89 20.70 -14.57
CA ASP A 18 -2.27 21.91 -15.32
C ASP A 18 -1.52 21.94 -16.66
N MET A 19 -2.19 21.42 -17.68
CA MET A 19 -1.64 21.32 -19.04
C MET A 19 -1.45 22.70 -19.68
N ASP A 20 -2.15 23.73 -19.21
CA ASP A 20 -1.97 25.10 -19.68
C ASP A 20 -0.69 25.70 -19.08
N ALA A 21 -0.40 25.42 -17.81
CA ALA A 21 0.89 25.75 -17.19
C ALA A 21 2.06 25.03 -17.89
N VAL A 22 1.93 23.72 -18.14
CA VAL A 22 2.95 22.94 -18.88
C VAL A 22 3.16 23.49 -20.29
N ALA A 23 2.08 23.85 -21.00
CA ALA A 23 2.18 24.44 -22.32
C ALA A 23 2.90 25.80 -22.31
N SER A 24 2.67 26.61 -21.28
CA SER A 24 3.33 27.90 -21.10
C SER A 24 4.83 27.75 -20.82
N GLU A 25 5.21 26.74 -20.04
CA GLU A 25 6.60 26.43 -19.68
C GLU A 25 7.40 25.86 -20.87
N ILE A 26 6.76 25.00 -21.67
CA ILE A 26 7.36 24.50 -22.92
C ILE A 26 7.63 25.67 -23.87
N ARG A 27 6.67 26.59 -24.02
CA ARG A 27 6.83 27.76 -24.90
C ARG A 27 7.94 28.68 -24.42
N SER A 28 8.02 28.98 -23.13
CA SER A 28 9.07 29.83 -22.58
C SER A 28 10.46 29.19 -22.75
N SER A 29 10.57 27.88 -22.53
CA SER A 29 11.81 27.12 -22.73
C SER A 29 12.29 27.21 -24.18
N PHE A 30 11.40 27.02 -25.15
CA PHE A 30 11.79 27.12 -26.56
C PHE A 30 12.18 28.55 -27.00
N ILE A 31 11.56 29.59 -26.42
CA ILE A 31 11.90 30.98 -26.72
C ILE A 31 13.26 31.34 -26.09
N ASN A 32 13.54 30.87 -24.87
CA ASN A 32 14.79 31.13 -24.18
C ASN A 32 16.01 30.50 -24.86
N GLU A 33 15.82 29.36 -25.53
CA GLU A 33 16.86 28.68 -26.30
C GLU A 33 17.03 29.26 -27.72
N LEU A 34 16.15 30.19 -28.14
CA LEU A 34 16.20 30.75 -29.49
C LEU A 34 17.32 31.77 -29.61
N GLN A 35 18.30 31.50 -30.47
CA GLN A 35 19.40 32.41 -30.71
C GLN A 35 19.04 33.42 -31.81
N PRO A 36 19.56 34.66 -31.75
CA PRO A 36 19.23 35.71 -32.72
C PRO A 36 19.70 35.42 -34.16
N LYS A 37 20.45 34.34 -34.41
CA LYS A 37 20.88 33.87 -35.73
C LYS A 37 20.15 32.61 -36.21
N ASP A 38 19.17 32.13 -35.45
CA ASP A 38 18.43 30.94 -35.85
C ASP A 38 17.49 31.22 -37.01
N ILE A 39 17.36 30.21 -37.89
CA ILE A 39 16.42 30.20 -39.01
C ILE A 39 14.98 30.22 -38.51
N LEU A 40 14.76 29.76 -37.28
CA LEU A 40 13.46 29.68 -36.65
C LEU A 40 13.07 31.03 -36.09
N THR A 41 11.92 31.53 -36.55
CA THR A 41 11.28 32.73 -36.02
C THR A 41 10.45 32.39 -34.77
N GLU A 42 10.29 33.36 -33.87
CA GLU A 42 9.48 33.23 -32.65
C GLU A 42 8.05 32.73 -32.94
N THR A 43 7.49 33.12 -34.08
CA THR A 43 6.16 32.71 -34.54
C THR A 43 6.12 31.22 -34.90
N THR A 44 7.20 30.69 -35.47
CA THR A 44 7.34 29.27 -35.83
C THR A 44 7.49 28.42 -34.57
N VAL A 45 8.33 28.88 -33.63
CA VAL A 45 8.53 28.24 -32.32
C VAL A 45 7.23 28.19 -31.54
N THR A 46 6.49 29.29 -31.49
CA THR A 46 5.17 29.34 -30.84
C THR A 46 4.19 28.35 -31.47
N LYS A 47 4.19 28.23 -32.80
CA LYS A 47 3.31 27.29 -33.51
C LYS A 47 3.67 25.83 -33.20
N VAL A 48 4.97 25.50 -33.14
CA VAL A 48 5.45 24.16 -32.78
C VAL A 48 5.12 23.83 -31.33
N ALA A 49 5.37 24.75 -30.39
CA ALA A 49 5.03 24.59 -28.98
C ALA A 49 3.52 24.34 -28.79
N ASN A 50 2.66 25.10 -29.48
CA ASN A 50 1.21 24.90 -29.42
C ASN A 50 0.78 23.54 -29.97
N VAL A 51 1.34 23.09 -31.09
CA VAL A 51 1.01 21.77 -31.67
C VAL A 51 1.45 20.63 -30.74
N LEU A 52 2.65 20.74 -30.16
CA LEU A 52 3.18 19.77 -29.23
C LEU A 52 2.33 19.69 -27.96
N SER A 53 2.04 20.83 -27.34
CA SER A 53 1.21 20.92 -26.13
C SER A 53 -0.21 20.39 -26.37
N ASN A 54 -0.83 20.74 -27.51
CA ASN A 54 -2.15 20.20 -27.88
C ASN A 54 -2.14 18.68 -28.07
N ARG A 55 -1.05 18.12 -28.63
CA ARG A 55 -0.91 16.67 -28.80
C ARG A 55 -0.71 15.98 -27.45
N ILE A 56 0.10 16.56 -26.55
CA ILE A 56 0.29 16.07 -25.18
C ILE A 56 -1.03 16.09 -24.43
N ARG A 57 -1.79 17.19 -24.50
CA ARG A 57 -3.13 17.30 -23.89
C ARG A 57 -4.07 16.22 -24.40
N ASN A 58 -4.15 16.04 -25.73
CA ASN A 58 -5.04 15.04 -26.33
C ASN A 58 -4.70 13.59 -25.91
N VAL A 59 -3.41 13.25 -25.85
CA VAL A 59 -2.97 11.92 -25.39
C VAL A 59 -3.18 11.77 -23.88
N SER A 60 -2.88 12.83 -23.12
CA SER A 60 -3.08 12.89 -21.68
C SER A 60 -4.55 12.67 -21.31
N ASP A 61 -5.49 13.33 -21.98
CA ASP A 61 -6.93 13.17 -21.69
C ASP A 61 -7.41 11.73 -21.90
N HIS A 62 -6.78 10.96 -22.80
CA HIS A 62 -7.14 9.57 -23.07
C HIS A 62 -6.37 8.56 -22.21
N VAL A 63 -5.21 8.93 -21.67
CA VAL A 63 -4.34 8.04 -20.86
C VAL A 63 -4.48 8.29 -19.36
N ILE A 64 -4.73 9.54 -18.94
CA ILE A 64 -4.87 9.94 -17.53
C ILE A 64 -6.29 9.70 -17.00
N THR A 65 -7.32 9.73 -17.86
CA THR A 65 -8.69 9.36 -17.44
C THR A 65 -8.84 7.88 -17.15
N TRP A 66 -7.92 7.04 -17.65
CA TRP A 66 -7.84 5.64 -17.26
C TRP A 66 -6.95 5.49 -16.03
N VAL A 67 -7.47 5.92 -14.87
CA VAL A 67 -7.02 5.35 -13.60
C VAL A 67 -7.39 3.87 -13.69
N PRO A 68 -6.42 2.93 -13.81
CA PRO A 68 -6.78 1.54 -13.78
C PRO A 68 -7.45 1.36 -12.42
N HIS A 69 -8.69 0.86 -12.42
CA HIS A 69 -9.26 0.27 -11.22
C HIS A 69 -8.38 -0.93 -10.86
N PHE A 70 -7.24 -0.65 -10.24
CA PHE A 70 -6.58 -1.60 -9.40
C PHE A 70 -7.54 -1.76 -8.23
N GLN A 71 -8.46 -2.70 -8.37
CA GLN A 71 -8.88 -3.50 -7.24
C GLN A 71 -7.58 -3.89 -6.55
N CYS A 72 -7.21 -3.17 -5.49
CA CYS A 72 -6.26 -3.67 -4.52
C CYS A 72 -6.69 -5.13 -4.32
N PRO A 73 -5.79 -6.14 -4.44
CA PRO A 73 -6.18 -7.55 -4.38
C PRO A 73 -6.81 -7.94 -3.04
N ILE A 74 -7.01 -6.96 -2.16
CA ILE A 74 -7.60 -7.10 -0.86
C ILE A 74 -8.34 -5.77 -0.51
N PRO A 75 -9.65 -5.77 -0.22
CA PRO A 75 -10.35 -4.57 0.25
C PRO A 75 -9.72 -4.08 1.56
N CYS A 76 -9.70 -2.77 1.81
CA CYS A 76 -9.15 -2.18 3.03
C CYS A 76 -9.71 -2.81 4.33
N GLU A 77 -10.95 -3.31 4.27
CA GLU A 77 -11.60 -4.03 5.37
C GLU A 77 -11.03 -5.43 5.65
N TYR A 78 -10.41 -6.09 4.67
CA TYR A 78 -9.87 -7.45 4.86
C TYR A 78 -8.76 -7.47 5.89
N ARG A 79 -7.90 -6.44 5.91
CA ARG A 79 -6.84 -6.35 6.91
C ARG A 79 -7.45 -6.31 8.31
N ARG A 80 -8.49 -5.49 8.52
CA ARG A 80 -9.19 -5.38 9.81
C ARG A 80 -9.89 -6.68 10.20
N ASN A 81 -10.58 -7.34 9.27
CA ASN A 81 -11.28 -8.60 9.55
C ASN A 81 -10.32 -9.75 9.84
N ASN A 82 -9.21 -9.84 9.09
CA ASN A 82 -8.22 -10.90 9.30
C ASN A 82 -7.48 -10.71 10.63
N PHE A 83 -7.09 -9.48 10.99
CA PHE A 83 -6.54 -9.19 12.31
C PHE A 83 -7.51 -9.53 13.44
N ARG A 84 -8.80 -9.23 13.26
CA ARG A 84 -9.85 -9.57 14.26
C ARG A 84 -10.00 -11.09 14.41
N ASN A 85 -10.02 -11.84 13.30
CA ASN A 85 -10.13 -13.29 13.31
C ASN A 85 -8.90 -13.96 13.94
N LEU A 86 -7.69 -13.46 13.64
CA LEU A 86 -6.44 -13.92 14.26
C LEU A 86 -6.41 -13.66 15.78
N LEU A 87 -6.90 -12.50 16.23
CA LEU A 87 -7.02 -12.18 17.65
C LEU A 87 -7.98 -13.16 18.35
N ILE A 88 -9.13 -13.44 17.75
CA ILE A 88 -10.12 -14.38 18.29
C ILE A 88 -9.53 -15.79 18.36
N ALA A 89 -8.90 -16.26 17.28
CA ALA A 89 -8.27 -17.59 17.24
C ALA A 89 -7.18 -17.74 18.30
N SER A 90 -6.33 -16.72 18.48
CA SER A 90 -5.29 -16.70 19.52
C SER A 90 -5.87 -16.78 20.94
N MET A 91 -6.95 -16.03 21.22
CA MET A 91 -7.63 -16.09 22.52
C MET A 91 -8.23 -17.47 22.79
N ILE A 92 -8.90 -18.07 21.80
CA ILE A 92 -9.47 -19.42 21.92
C ILE A 92 -8.37 -20.46 22.20
N LEU A 93 -7.27 -20.41 21.45
CA LEU A 93 -6.15 -21.34 21.63
C LEU A 93 -5.56 -21.25 23.04
N ASN A 94 -5.38 -20.04 23.56
CA ASN A 94 -4.89 -19.84 24.93
C ASN A 94 -5.85 -20.43 25.98
N VAL A 95 -7.15 -20.23 25.83
CA VAL A 95 -8.15 -20.82 26.74
C VAL A 95 -8.14 -22.35 26.66
N CYS A 96 -8.10 -22.92 25.45
CA CYS A 96 -8.01 -24.37 25.27
C CYS A 96 -6.75 -24.96 25.92
N MET A 97 -5.59 -24.29 25.77
CA MET A 97 -4.35 -24.72 26.44
C MET A 97 -4.51 -24.75 27.96
N ILE A 98 -5.10 -23.71 28.55
CA ILE A 98 -5.35 -23.65 29.99
C ILE A 98 -6.27 -24.81 30.43
N LEU A 99 -7.34 -25.07 29.69
CA LEU A 99 -8.30 -26.14 29.99
C LEU A 99 -7.70 -27.54 29.88
N VAL A 100 -6.67 -27.75 29.06
CA VAL A 100 -5.99 -29.06 28.96
C VAL A 100 -4.88 -29.19 30.00
N VAL A 101 -4.07 -28.14 30.18
CA VAL A 101 -2.88 -28.19 31.05
C VAL A 101 -3.25 -28.24 32.53
N ILE A 102 -4.24 -27.46 32.98
CA ILE A 102 -4.66 -27.45 34.39
C ILE A 102 -5.11 -28.83 34.88
N PRO A 103 -6.08 -29.52 34.24
CA PRO A 103 -6.51 -30.83 34.73
C PRO A 103 -5.40 -31.87 34.61
N PHE A 104 -4.52 -31.76 33.61
CA PHE A 104 -3.36 -32.64 33.49
C PHE A 104 -2.40 -32.49 34.68
N ILE A 105 -2.05 -31.25 35.06
CA ILE A 105 -1.20 -30.97 36.22
C ILE A 105 -1.88 -31.42 37.52
N VAL A 106 -3.18 -31.13 37.70
CA VAL A 106 -3.93 -31.57 38.89
C VAL A 106 -3.92 -33.10 39.00
N ARG A 107 -4.13 -33.80 37.88
CA ARG A 107 -4.12 -35.26 37.86
C ARG A 107 -2.73 -35.82 38.18
N LEU A 108 -1.67 -35.22 37.64
CA LEU A 108 -0.28 -35.58 37.98
C LEU A 108 0.04 -35.39 39.46
N ILE A 109 -0.34 -34.25 40.06
CA ILE A 109 -0.14 -33.99 41.49
C ILE A 109 -0.88 -35.04 42.34
N ARG A 110 -2.12 -35.36 41.96
CA ARG A 110 -2.93 -36.36 42.67
C ARG A 110 -2.28 -37.74 42.62
N TYR A 111 -1.80 -38.16 41.45
CA TYR A 111 -1.02 -39.41 41.35
C TYR A 111 0.24 -39.35 42.21
N ARG A 112 1.04 -38.28 42.12
CA ARG A 112 2.28 -38.15 42.91
C ARG A 112 2.03 -38.26 44.42
N ASN A 113 0.96 -37.63 44.92
CA ASN A 113 0.59 -37.70 46.33
C ASN A 113 0.16 -39.11 46.74
N MET A 114 -0.56 -39.83 45.87
CA MET A 114 -0.97 -41.22 46.12
C MET A 114 0.25 -42.15 46.20
N TRP A 115 1.19 -42.07 45.24
CA TRP A 115 2.45 -42.81 45.28
C TRP A 115 3.31 -42.46 46.51
N GLY A 116 3.34 -41.19 46.90
CA GLY A 116 4.02 -40.73 48.12
C GLY A 116 3.38 -41.23 49.43
N SER A 117 2.08 -41.48 49.43
CA SER A 117 1.38 -42.08 50.58
C SER A 117 1.56 -43.59 50.68
N GLU A 118 1.52 -44.32 49.56
CA GLU A 118 1.73 -45.77 49.55
C GLU A 118 3.15 -46.13 49.98
N THR A 119 4.16 -45.41 49.49
CA THR A 119 5.55 -45.62 49.91
C THR A 119 5.79 -45.36 51.40
N ARG A 120 5.05 -44.43 52.02
CA ARG A 120 5.11 -44.18 53.47
C ARG A 120 4.41 -45.26 54.30
N LEU A 121 3.33 -45.86 53.77
CA LEU A 121 2.62 -46.96 54.44
C LEU A 121 3.40 -48.28 54.38
N ILE A 122 4.15 -48.53 53.30
CA ILE A 122 4.98 -49.74 53.16
C ILE A 122 6.29 -49.63 53.98
N ALA A 123 6.73 -48.41 54.31
CA ALA A 123 7.94 -48.16 55.10
C ALA A 123 7.71 -48.04 56.63
N SER A 124 6.46 -48.20 57.09
CA SER A 124 6.06 -48.26 58.51
C SER A 124 5.79 -49.70 58.92
#